data_AF-F9W4J9-F1
#
_entry.id   AF-F9W4J9-F1
#
_cell.length_a   1.000
_cell.length_b   1.000
_cell.length_c   1.000
_cell.angle_alpha   90.00
_cell.angle_beta   90.00
_cell.angle_gamma   90.00
#
_symmetry.space_group_name_H-M   'P 1'
#
loop_
_entity.id
_entity.type
_entity.pdbx_description
1 polymer ?
#
loop_
_entity_poly.entity_id
_entity_poly.type
_entity_poly.pdbx_seq_one_letter_code
_entity_poly.pdbx_strand_id
1 'polypeptide(L)'
;MFIKMKVLLPIVLFGMFVESGTSNGGNHNADESKLLCDVLRMARGILNNTKEIHKKDLKDAIYGSSETNYEFGEDGKVSGGSRCISQNLRTQLCTYNGQEGCYAQSLLGTLFCVCTPGGKTSTEGTLCETALANYGGKGWWDQSQEDARTELFKKVWAHVVEACHCLEEMEQTYDERLEALSTAVQKARKQIKNGVKSGSPYSLRGSGTGECSGTSIDSRVCGLYNTVA
;
A
#
# COMPACT_ATOMS: atom_id res chain seq x y z
N MET A 1 4.63 48.78 34.70
CA MET A 1 5.76 48.11 35.37
C MET A 1 5.53 46.60 35.26
N PHE A 2 6.42 45.91 34.55
CA PHE A 2 6.38 44.47 34.27
C PHE A 2 6.46 43.63 35.55
N ILE A 3 5.76 42.49 35.61
CA ILE A 3 6.39 41.18 35.92
C ILE A 3 5.73 40.09 35.04
N LYS A 4 6.60 39.37 34.32
CA LYS A 4 6.37 38.15 33.54
C LYS A 4 6.20 36.94 34.46
N MET A 5 5.34 35.98 34.09
CA MET A 5 5.53 34.54 34.35
C MET A 5 4.78 33.81 33.22
N LYS A 6 5.39 33.36 32.11
CA LYS A 6 6.47 32.40 31.87
C LYS A 6 6.15 30.94 32.28
N VAL A 7 5.84 30.16 31.23
CA VAL A 7 6.14 28.74 30.96
C VAL A 7 5.33 27.73 31.81
N LEU A 8 4.60 26.78 31.22
CA LEU A 8 5.05 25.50 30.64
C LEU A 8 3.78 24.82 30.06
N LEU A 9 3.79 23.96 29.04
CA LEU A 9 4.76 22.94 28.64
C LEU A 9 4.34 22.47 27.21
N PRO A 10 5.24 22.32 26.23
CA PRO A 10 4.89 21.79 24.92
C PRO A 10 4.59 20.30 25.05
N ILE A 11 3.42 19.87 24.57
CA ILE A 11 3.12 18.43 24.38
C ILE A 11 3.96 17.97 23.19
N VAL A 12 5.19 17.57 23.49
CA VAL A 12 6.05 16.87 22.55
C VAL A 12 5.68 15.39 22.62
N LEU A 13 4.78 14.96 21.73
CA LEU A 13 4.55 13.54 21.47
C LEU A 13 5.77 12.99 20.71
N PHE A 14 6.84 12.69 21.42
CA PHE A 14 7.86 11.74 20.95
C PHE A 14 7.22 10.35 21.01
N GLY A 15 6.60 9.94 19.91
CA GLY A 15 6.32 8.53 19.67
C GLY A 15 7.65 7.80 19.56
N MET A 16 8.07 7.14 20.63
CA MET A 16 9.17 6.19 20.61
C MET A 16 8.79 5.07 19.65
N PHE A 17 9.40 5.06 18.46
CA PHE A 17 9.38 3.89 17.62
C PHE A 17 10.28 2.84 18.28
N VAL A 18 9.70 1.71 18.64
CA VAL A 18 10.44 0.52 19.03
C VAL A 18 11.07 -0.02 17.75
N GLU A 19 12.35 0.29 17.53
CA GLU A 19 13.18 -0.42 16.56
C GLU A 19 13.34 -1.87 17.07
N SER A 20 12.47 -2.74 16.58
CA SER A 20 12.60 -4.18 16.81
C SER A 20 13.70 -4.71 15.91
N GLY A 21 14.94 -4.60 16.39
CA GLY A 21 16.04 -5.39 15.87
C GLY A 21 15.98 -6.81 16.44
N THR A 22 15.87 -7.82 15.57
CA THR A 22 16.86 -8.91 15.33
C THR A 22 16.19 -10.23 14.91
N SER A 23 16.68 -10.77 13.77
CA SER A 23 17.02 -12.19 13.47
C SER A 23 16.40 -12.82 12.19
N ASN A 24 17.29 -13.07 11.21
CA ASN A 24 17.31 -14.13 10.17
C ASN A 24 16.01 -14.59 9.47
N GLY A 25 15.16 -13.65 9.12
CA GLY A 25 14.20 -13.76 8.03
C GLY A 25 13.64 -12.36 7.79
N GLY A 26 14.09 -11.66 6.75
CA GLY A 26 13.69 -10.27 6.52
C GLY A 26 12.17 -10.13 6.42
N ASN A 27 11.60 -9.14 7.11
CA ASN A 27 10.21 -8.74 6.89
C ASN A 27 10.17 -7.65 5.83
N HIS A 28 9.92 -8.06 4.59
CA HIS A 28 9.90 -7.17 3.44
C HIS A 28 8.58 -6.38 3.43
N ASN A 29 8.67 -5.09 3.13
CA ASN A 29 7.53 -4.18 2.99
C ASN A 29 6.59 -4.05 4.20
N ALA A 30 7.07 -4.34 5.41
CA ALA A 30 6.27 -4.23 6.64
C ALA A 30 5.78 -2.79 6.87
N ASP A 31 6.71 -1.83 6.83
CA ASP A 31 6.41 -0.41 7.06
C ASP A 31 5.48 0.16 5.97
N GLU A 32 5.70 -0.23 4.71
CA GLU A 32 4.86 0.15 3.57
C GLU A 32 3.44 -0.39 3.74
N SER A 33 3.30 -1.68 4.09
CA SER A 33 1.99 -2.30 4.29
C SER A 33 1.21 -1.67 5.43
N LYS A 34 1.88 -1.39 6.56
CA LYS A 34 1.27 -0.71 7.72
C LYS A 34 0.76 0.67 7.36
N LEU A 35 1.56 1.42 6.59
CA LEU A 35 1.20 2.75 6.14
C LEU A 35 0.02 2.76 5.16
N LEU A 36 -0.05 1.78 4.25
CA LEU A 36 -1.20 1.62 3.36
C LEU A 36 -2.43 1.13 4.11
N CYS A 37 -2.28 0.23 5.10
CA CYS A 37 -3.36 -0.20 5.99
C CYS A 37 -3.95 0.96 6.79
N ASP A 38 -3.11 1.86 7.32
CA ASP A 38 -3.58 3.06 8.02
C ASP A 38 -4.47 3.93 7.13
N VAL A 39 -4.07 4.17 5.87
CA VAL A 39 -4.89 4.91 4.91
C VAL A 39 -6.18 4.15 4.61
N LEU A 40 -6.10 2.83 4.37
CA LEU A 40 -7.25 2.00 4.01
C LEU A 40 -8.31 1.99 5.11
N ARG A 41 -7.87 1.82 6.36
CA ARG A 41 -8.72 1.84 7.55
C ARG A 41 -9.47 3.16 7.67
N MET A 42 -8.75 4.29 7.62
CA MET A 42 -9.39 5.61 7.74
C MET A 42 -10.33 5.89 6.57
N ALA A 43 -9.94 5.52 5.36
CA ALA A 43 -10.74 5.71 4.15
C ALA A 43 -12.04 4.88 4.19
N ARG A 44 -11.99 3.61 4.61
CA ARG A 44 -13.19 2.78 4.83
C ARG A 44 -14.11 3.36 5.91
N GLY A 45 -13.53 3.83 7.01
CA GLY A 45 -14.27 4.47 8.11
C GLY A 45 -15.03 5.72 7.65
N ILE A 46 -14.48 6.47 6.70
CA ILE A 46 -15.15 7.61 6.06
C ILE A 46 -16.17 7.13 5.03
N LEU A 47 -15.83 6.17 4.17
CA LEU A 47 -16.72 5.67 3.10
C LEU A 47 -18.07 5.20 3.66
N ASN A 48 -18.06 4.51 4.80
CA ASN A 48 -19.29 4.04 5.48
C ASN A 48 -20.18 5.17 6.01
N ASN A 49 -19.64 6.38 6.18
CA ASN A 49 -20.31 7.54 6.77
C ASN A 49 -20.44 8.72 5.79
N THR A 50 -20.06 8.54 4.52
CA THR A 50 -19.98 9.62 3.54
C THR A 50 -21.29 9.76 2.76
N LYS A 51 -21.70 11.01 2.51
CA LYS A 51 -22.83 11.33 1.62
C LYS A 51 -22.49 10.92 0.18
N GLU A 52 -23.50 10.53 -0.60
CA GLU A 52 -23.35 9.95 -1.94
C GLU A 52 -22.43 10.73 -2.91
N ILE A 53 -22.33 12.06 -2.77
CA ILE A 53 -21.56 12.91 -3.71
C ILE A 53 -20.05 12.63 -3.75
N HIS A 54 -19.43 12.19 -2.65
CA HIS A 54 -17.99 11.85 -2.60
C HIS A 54 -17.74 10.35 -2.46
N LYS A 55 -18.80 9.57 -2.34
CA LYS A 55 -18.73 8.13 -2.10
C LYS A 55 -18.10 7.40 -3.28
N LYS A 56 -18.45 7.79 -4.52
CA LYS A 56 -17.85 7.22 -5.75
C LYS A 56 -16.36 7.52 -5.81
N ASP A 57 -15.95 8.77 -5.67
CA ASP A 57 -14.53 9.15 -5.78
C ASP A 57 -13.66 8.44 -4.73
N LEU A 58 -14.16 8.35 -3.49
CA LEU A 58 -13.46 7.64 -2.43
C LEU A 58 -13.42 6.14 -2.67
N LYS A 59 -14.53 5.53 -3.14
CA LYS A 59 -14.57 4.12 -3.50
C LYS A 59 -13.58 3.83 -4.64
N ASP A 60 -13.59 4.63 -5.69
CA ASP A 60 -12.70 4.48 -6.85
C ASP A 60 -11.23 4.68 -6.44
N ALA A 61 -10.92 5.56 -5.49
CA ALA A 61 -9.56 5.71 -4.96
C ALA A 61 -9.09 4.50 -4.12
N ILE A 62 -10.00 3.87 -3.36
CA ILE A 62 -9.68 2.70 -2.53
C ILE A 62 -9.56 1.44 -3.40
N TYR A 63 -10.63 1.15 -4.14
CA TYR A 63 -10.85 -0.12 -4.82
C TYR A 63 -10.51 -0.08 -6.31
N GLY A 64 -10.24 1.10 -6.88
CA GLY A 64 -10.18 1.26 -8.33
C GLY A 64 -11.57 1.30 -8.96
N SER A 65 -11.63 1.36 -10.28
CA SER A 65 -12.88 1.45 -11.04
C SER A 65 -12.77 0.68 -12.33
N SER A 66 -13.74 -0.18 -12.62
CA SER A 66 -13.80 -0.94 -13.86
C SER A 66 -13.99 -0.07 -15.11
N GLU A 67 -14.44 1.17 -14.94
CA GLU A 67 -14.66 2.13 -16.02
C GLU A 67 -13.35 2.74 -16.52
N THR A 68 -12.38 2.88 -15.62
CA THR A 68 -11.13 3.59 -15.88
C THR A 68 -9.93 2.65 -15.88
N ASN A 69 -9.84 1.72 -14.93
CA ASN A 69 -8.70 0.84 -14.71
C ASN A 69 -9.16 -0.54 -14.22
N TYR A 70 -8.45 -1.13 -13.26
CA TYR A 70 -8.87 -2.33 -12.55
C TYR A 70 -9.64 -1.98 -11.28
N GLU A 71 -10.68 -2.74 -10.99
CA GLU A 71 -11.39 -2.74 -9.72
C GLU A 71 -10.98 -3.99 -8.93
N PHE A 72 -10.69 -3.80 -7.65
CA PHE A 72 -10.27 -4.84 -6.71
C PHE A 72 -11.44 -5.13 -5.75
N GLY A 73 -11.95 -6.36 -5.79
CA GLY A 73 -13.10 -6.80 -5.00
C GLY A 73 -12.74 -7.26 -3.58
N GLU A 74 -13.77 -7.43 -2.75
CA GLU A 74 -13.65 -7.83 -1.33
C GLU A 74 -13.42 -9.32 -1.08
N ASP A 75 -12.49 -9.89 -1.85
CA ASP A 75 -12.03 -11.28 -1.77
C ASP A 75 -10.73 -11.48 -2.56
N GLY A 76 -10.07 -10.39 -2.97
CA GLY A 76 -8.92 -10.43 -3.86
C GLY A 76 -9.24 -10.69 -5.33
N LYS A 77 -10.52 -10.72 -5.75
CA LYS A 77 -10.87 -10.71 -7.18
C LYS A 77 -10.50 -9.38 -7.81
N VAL A 78 -10.18 -9.44 -9.11
CA VAL A 78 -9.84 -8.27 -9.91
C VAL A 78 -10.66 -8.29 -11.18
N SER A 79 -11.29 -7.17 -11.52
CA SER A 79 -12.13 -7.00 -12.71
C SER A 79 -11.79 -5.72 -13.46
N GLY A 80 -12.25 -5.62 -14.70
CA GLY A 80 -12.02 -4.45 -15.55
C GLY A 80 -10.66 -4.48 -16.27
N GLY A 81 -10.00 -3.32 -16.36
CA GLY A 81 -8.71 -3.18 -17.03
C GLY A 81 -8.81 -2.83 -18.52
N SER A 82 -10.00 -2.49 -19.03
CA SER A 82 -10.24 -2.25 -20.45
C SER A 82 -9.41 -1.11 -21.05
N ARG A 83 -8.98 -0.13 -20.24
CA ARG A 83 -8.09 0.97 -20.66
C ARG A 83 -6.61 0.70 -20.33
N CYS A 84 -6.30 -0.38 -19.63
CA CYS A 84 -4.95 -0.81 -19.26
C CYS A 84 -4.28 -1.65 -20.35
N ILE A 85 -4.62 -1.37 -21.62
CA ILE A 85 -4.24 -2.18 -22.77
C ILE A 85 -2.72 -2.16 -22.90
N SER A 86 -2.12 -3.36 -23.02
CA SER A 86 -0.68 -3.69 -23.12
C SER A 86 0.07 -4.02 -21.81
N GLN A 87 -0.57 -3.97 -20.64
CA GLN A 87 0.11 -4.16 -19.35
C GLN A 87 -0.24 -5.48 -18.71
N ASN A 88 0.63 -6.47 -18.88
CA ASN A 88 0.48 -7.79 -18.25
C ASN A 88 1.68 -8.16 -17.38
N LEU A 89 2.78 -7.42 -17.51
CA LEU A 89 3.93 -7.59 -16.63
C LEU A 89 3.68 -6.85 -15.32
N ARG A 90 4.18 -7.42 -14.23
CA ARG A 90 4.10 -6.81 -12.91
C ARG A 90 4.71 -5.40 -12.90
N THR A 91 5.85 -5.21 -13.55
CA THR A 91 6.50 -3.88 -13.65
C THR A 91 5.53 -2.85 -14.23
N GLN A 92 4.81 -3.19 -15.29
CA GLN A 92 3.90 -2.27 -15.97
C GLN A 92 2.67 -1.97 -15.09
N LEU A 93 2.12 -2.99 -14.43
CA LEU A 93 0.94 -2.84 -13.58
C LEU A 93 1.24 -2.08 -12.27
N CYS A 94 2.46 -2.21 -11.75
CA CYS A 94 2.89 -1.64 -10.47
C CYS A 94 3.76 -0.37 -10.59
N THR A 95 4.03 0.10 -11.81
CA THR A 95 4.78 1.34 -12.06
C THR A 95 3.87 2.40 -12.67
N TYR A 96 3.47 3.37 -11.87
CA TYR A 96 2.71 4.52 -12.32
C TYR A 96 3.61 5.51 -13.06
N ASN A 97 3.35 5.72 -14.35
CA ASN A 97 4.08 6.69 -15.19
C ASN A 97 3.16 7.51 -16.11
N GLY A 98 1.88 7.63 -15.75
CA GLY A 98 0.85 8.38 -16.48
C GLY A 98 0.07 7.53 -17.48
N GLN A 99 0.73 6.65 -18.23
CA GLN A 99 0.06 5.68 -19.14
C GLN A 99 0.10 4.24 -18.60
N GLU A 100 0.99 3.96 -17.64
CA GLU A 100 1.11 2.68 -16.94
C GLU A 100 0.83 2.78 -15.44
N GLY A 101 0.77 1.61 -14.78
CA GLY A 101 0.60 1.50 -13.34
C GLY A 101 -0.84 1.28 -12.92
N CYS A 102 -1.65 0.58 -13.72
CA CYS A 102 -3.07 0.44 -13.46
C CYS A 102 -3.43 -0.19 -12.11
N TYR A 103 -2.55 -0.99 -11.50
CA TYR A 103 -2.75 -1.46 -10.14
C TYR A 103 -2.33 -0.38 -9.13
N ALA A 104 -1.18 0.28 -9.35
CA ALA A 104 -0.66 1.32 -8.47
C ALA A 104 -1.53 2.60 -8.38
N GLN A 105 -2.57 2.74 -9.20
CA GLN A 105 -3.50 3.88 -9.19
C GLN A 105 -4.54 3.84 -8.07
N SER A 106 -4.82 2.67 -7.51
CA SER A 106 -5.72 2.52 -6.36
C SER A 106 -4.94 2.11 -5.12
N LEU A 107 -5.53 2.36 -3.96
CA LEU A 107 -4.93 1.96 -2.69
C LEU A 107 -4.78 0.44 -2.58
N LEU A 108 -5.84 -0.31 -2.90
CA LEU A 108 -5.79 -1.77 -2.88
C LEU A 108 -4.84 -2.33 -3.92
N GLY A 109 -4.87 -1.82 -5.16
CA GLY A 109 -3.93 -2.27 -6.18
C GLY A 109 -2.47 -1.99 -5.79
N THR A 110 -2.19 -0.89 -5.10
CA THR A 110 -0.87 -0.64 -4.50
C THR A 110 -0.52 -1.68 -3.44
N LEU A 111 -1.44 -2.01 -2.52
CA LEU A 111 -1.26 -3.09 -1.54
C LEU A 111 -0.95 -4.43 -2.21
N PHE A 112 -1.68 -4.79 -3.26
CA PHE A 112 -1.37 -6.00 -4.04
C PHE A 112 0.02 -5.94 -4.68
N CYS A 113 0.43 -4.80 -5.21
CA CYS A 113 1.77 -4.60 -5.77
C CYS A 113 2.89 -4.72 -4.73
N VAL A 114 2.69 -4.27 -3.49
CA VAL A 114 3.72 -4.31 -2.44
C VAL A 114 3.69 -5.59 -1.60
N CYS A 115 2.57 -6.32 -1.56
CA CYS A 115 2.39 -7.48 -0.68
C CYS A 115 2.21 -8.81 -1.40
N THR A 116 2.13 -8.82 -2.73
CA THR A 116 2.16 -10.08 -3.48
C THR A 116 3.61 -10.53 -3.68
N PRO A 117 3.99 -11.76 -3.34
CA PRO A 117 5.35 -12.23 -3.62
C PRO A 117 5.67 -12.21 -5.12
N GLY A 118 6.93 -11.94 -5.45
CA GLY A 118 7.52 -12.16 -6.78
C GLY A 118 8.30 -13.47 -6.82
N GLY A 119 8.93 -13.81 -7.96
CA GLY A 119 9.90 -14.90 -8.13
C GLY A 119 9.48 -16.28 -7.63
N LYS A 120 10.38 -17.26 -7.70
CA LYS A 120 10.23 -18.48 -6.89
C LYS A 120 10.47 -18.07 -5.45
N THR A 121 9.45 -18.19 -4.60
CA THR A 121 9.55 -17.79 -3.20
C THR A 121 10.15 -18.88 -2.36
N SER A 122 11.12 -18.51 -1.51
CA SER A 122 11.43 -19.30 -0.32
C SER A 122 10.18 -19.38 0.56
N THR A 123 10.00 -20.48 1.28
CA THR A 123 8.97 -20.55 2.33
C THR A 123 9.40 -19.85 3.62
N GLU A 124 10.67 -19.44 3.70
CA GLU A 124 11.27 -18.72 4.82
C GLU A 124 11.15 -17.21 4.63
N GLY A 125 10.86 -16.49 5.73
CA GLY A 125 10.71 -15.03 5.76
C GLY A 125 9.25 -14.55 5.76
N THR A 126 9.09 -13.23 5.73
CA THR A 126 7.78 -12.56 5.78
C THR A 126 7.71 -11.42 4.76
N LEU A 127 6.53 -11.20 4.20
CA LEU A 127 6.21 -10.09 3.29
C LEU A 127 4.92 -9.43 3.79
N CYS A 128 4.98 -8.12 4.05
CA CYS A 128 3.88 -7.37 4.66
C CYS A 128 3.36 -8.04 5.93
N GLU A 129 4.28 -8.41 6.83
CA GLU A 129 3.99 -9.12 8.09
C GLU A 129 3.35 -10.51 7.93
N THR A 130 3.20 -11.01 6.70
CA THR A 130 2.65 -12.33 6.40
C THR A 130 3.76 -13.32 6.07
N ALA A 131 3.74 -14.50 6.68
CA ALA A 131 4.70 -15.57 6.40
C ALA A 131 4.65 -16.00 4.92
N LEU A 132 5.82 -16.14 4.29
CA LEU A 132 5.91 -16.50 2.87
C LEU A 132 5.32 -17.88 2.56
N ALA A 133 5.36 -18.80 3.53
CA ALA A 133 4.69 -20.09 3.48
C ALA A 133 3.18 -19.99 3.21
N ASN A 134 2.49 -18.93 3.68
CA ASN A 134 1.06 -18.74 3.45
C ASN A 134 0.76 -18.51 1.96
N TYR A 135 1.71 -17.97 1.20
CA TYR A 135 1.61 -17.82 -0.26
C TYR A 135 1.83 -19.13 -1.04
N GLY A 136 2.31 -20.18 -0.38
CA GLY A 136 2.42 -21.54 -0.95
C GLY A 136 3.56 -21.70 -1.95
N GLY A 137 4.67 -20.97 -1.76
CA GLY A 137 5.86 -21.06 -2.63
C GLY A 137 5.65 -20.52 -4.05
N LYS A 138 4.55 -19.79 -4.28
CA LYS A 138 4.23 -19.14 -5.56
C LYS A 138 4.65 -17.67 -5.52
N GLY A 139 4.87 -17.11 -6.69
CA GLY A 139 5.11 -15.69 -6.90
C GLY A 139 4.52 -15.22 -8.23
N TRP A 140 4.50 -13.91 -8.41
CA TRP A 140 4.02 -13.25 -9.62
C TRP A 140 5.06 -12.25 -10.11
N TRP A 141 5.55 -12.45 -11.34
CA TRP A 141 6.46 -11.51 -12.01
C TRP A 141 6.16 -11.33 -13.50
N ASP A 142 5.44 -12.26 -14.13
CA ASP A 142 5.08 -12.18 -15.56
C ASP A 142 3.62 -12.58 -15.83
N GLN A 143 3.22 -12.49 -17.11
CA GLN A 143 1.87 -12.77 -17.58
C GLN A 143 1.51 -14.27 -17.55
N SER A 144 2.49 -15.17 -17.67
CA SER A 144 2.23 -16.62 -17.73
C SER A 144 1.70 -17.20 -16.40
N GLN A 145 1.65 -16.36 -15.36
CA GLN A 145 1.28 -16.70 -14.00
C GLN A 145 -0.09 -16.14 -13.60
N GLU A 146 -1.00 -15.92 -14.54
CA GLU A 146 -2.33 -15.34 -14.26
C GLU A 146 -3.11 -16.09 -13.18
N ASP A 147 -3.16 -17.42 -13.24
CA ASP A 147 -3.81 -18.26 -12.22
C ASP A 147 -3.11 -18.10 -10.85
N ALA A 148 -1.78 -18.08 -10.85
CA ALA A 148 -1.01 -17.89 -9.62
C ALA A 148 -1.24 -16.50 -9.03
N ARG A 149 -1.27 -15.45 -9.86
CA ARG A 149 -1.58 -14.07 -9.45
C ARG A 149 -2.94 -14.00 -8.78
N THR A 150 -3.96 -14.61 -9.37
CA THR A 150 -5.32 -14.61 -8.82
C THR A 150 -5.37 -15.25 -7.44
N GLU A 151 -4.74 -16.41 -7.28
CA GLU A 151 -4.66 -17.09 -5.98
C GLU A 151 -3.82 -16.32 -4.96
N LEU A 152 -2.73 -15.69 -5.39
CA LEU A 152 -1.92 -14.84 -4.53
C LEU A 152 -2.69 -13.61 -4.04
N PHE A 153 -3.52 -13.00 -4.89
CA PHE A 153 -4.33 -11.85 -4.50
C PHE A 153 -5.39 -12.21 -3.46
N LYS A 154 -6.05 -13.38 -3.59
CA LYS A 154 -6.93 -13.89 -2.52
C LYS A 154 -6.20 -14.02 -1.18
N LYS A 155 -4.94 -14.46 -1.21
CA LYS A 155 -4.11 -14.61 -0.01
C LYS A 155 -3.65 -13.28 0.57
N VAL A 156 -3.25 -12.32 -0.28
CA VAL A 156 -2.96 -10.94 0.17
C VAL A 156 -4.20 -10.33 0.80
N TRP A 157 -5.37 -10.55 0.21
CA TRP A 157 -6.62 -10.10 0.80
C TRP A 157 -6.81 -10.67 2.21
N ALA A 158 -6.79 -12.00 2.34
CA ALA A 158 -7.06 -12.70 3.59
C ALA A 158 -6.03 -12.42 4.70
N HIS A 159 -4.76 -12.22 4.35
CA HIS A 159 -3.69 -12.09 5.35
C HIS A 159 -3.24 -10.65 5.61
N VAL A 160 -3.39 -9.75 4.64
CA VAL A 160 -2.92 -8.36 4.75
C VAL A 160 -4.10 -7.41 4.82
N VAL A 161 -5.00 -7.46 3.83
CA VAL A 161 -6.10 -6.47 3.73
C VAL A 161 -7.12 -6.63 4.85
N GLU A 162 -7.48 -7.87 5.19
CA GLU A 162 -8.39 -8.14 6.31
C GLU A 162 -7.75 -7.76 7.66
N ALA A 163 -6.44 -7.95 7.80
CA ALA A 163 -5.71 -7.56 9.01
C ALA A 163 -5.64 -6.03 9.21
N CYS A 164 -5.79 -5.23 8.15
CA CYS A 164 -5.84 -3.76 8.27
C CYS A 164 -7.04 -3.26 9.13
N HIS A 165 -8.03 -4.12 9.43
CA HIS A 165 -9.23 -3.75 10.19
C HIS A 165 -9.05 -3.77 11.72
N CYS A 166 -7.92 -4.26 12.25
CA CYS A 166 -7.82 -4.66 13.67
C CYS A 166 -7.52 -3.54 14.70
N LEU A 167 -8.02 -2.32 14.53
CA LEU A 167 -7.99 -1.32 15.62
C LEU A 167 -9.41 -0.84 15.92
N GLU A 168 -9.79 -0.95 17.19
CA GLU A 168 -11.10 -0.63 17.76
C GLU A 168 -11.69 0.65 17.15
N GLU A 169 -12.99 0.62 16.85
CA GLU A 169 -13.75 1.79 16.42
C GLU A 169 -13.62 2.87 17.49
N MET A 170 -12.66 3.78 17.32
CA MET A 170 -12.64 4.99 18.14
C MET A 170 -13.91 5.77 17.79
N GLU A 171 -14.68 6.17 18.81
CA GLU A 171 -15.78 7.12 18.69
C GLU A 171 -15.23 8.48 18.23
N GLN A 172 -14.97 8.60 16.93
CA GLN A 172 -14.47 9.81 16.28
C GLN A 172 -15.57 10.42 15.44
N THR A 173 -15.70 11.74 15.54
CA THR A 173 -16.53 12.55 14.65
C THR A 173 -16.06 12.45 13.20
N TYR A 174 -16.92 12.84 12.26
CA TYR A 174 -16.57 12.83 10.83
C TYR A 174 -15.34 13.71 10.52
N ASP A 175 -15.23 14.88 11.15
CA ASP A 175 -14.12 15.81 10.94
C ASP A 175 -12.80 15.24 11.47
N GLU A 176 -12.82 14.57 12.63
CA GLU A 176 -11.64 13.89 13.19
C GLU A 176 -11.19 12.73 12.29
N ARG A 177 -12.13 11.96 11.73
CA ARG A 177 -11.80 10.90 10.76
C ARG A 177 -11.18 11.47 9.50
N LEU A 178 -11.71 12.59 8.98
CA LEU A 178 -11.19 13.25 7.79
C LEU A 178 -9.76 13.79 8.02
N GLU A 179 -9.50 14.39 9.18
CA GLU A 179 -8.16 14.87 9.56
C GLU A 179 -7.18 13.69 9.74
N ALA A 180 -7.65 12.58 10.33
CA ALA A 180 -6.86 11.36 10.45
C ALA A 180 -6.52 10.75 9.08
N LEU A 181 -7.48 10.71 8.14
CA LEU A 181 -7.22 10.30 6.76
C LEU A 181 -6.22 11.23 6.07
N SER A 182 -6.39 12.55 6.20
CA SER A 182 -5.46 13.55 5.66
C SER A 182 -4.04 13.31 6.16
N THR A 183 -3.89 13.12 7.48
CA THR A 183 -2.61 12.81 8.12
C THR A 183 -2.01 11.50 7.62
N ALA A 184 -2.81 10.43 7.53
CA ALA A 184 -2.35 9.13 7.03
C ALA A 184 -1.86 9.22 5.57
N VAL A 185 -2.62 9.92 4.71
CA VAL A 185 -2.24 10.16 3.30
C VAL A 185 -0.97 11.01 3.20
N GLN A 186 -0.81 12.04 4.04
CA GLN A 186 0.41 12.85 4.06
C GLN A 186 1.63 12.04 4.50
N LYS A 187 1.47 11.17 5.52
CA LYS A 187 2.52 10.24 5.95
C LYS A 187 2.90 9.28 4.82
N ALA A 188 1.92 8.73 4.12
CA ALA A 188 2.11 7.90 2.93
C ALA A 188 2.91 8.61 1.85
N ARG A 189 2.48 9.81 1.48
CA ARG A 189 3.16 10.65 0.49
C ARG A 189 4.58 10.99 0.90
N LYS A 190 4.84 11.26 2.18
CA LYS A 190 6.18 11.54 2.67
C LYS A 190 7.09 10.32 2.53
N GLN A 191 6.61 9.12 2.89
CA GLN A 191 7.40 7.90 2.74
C GLN A 191 7.69 7.56 1.28
N ILE A 192 6.69 7.66 0.40
CA ILE A 192 6.85 7.55 -1.06
C ILE A 192 7.99 8.45 -1.58
N LYS A 193 8.19 9.61 -0.96
CA LYS A 193 9.20 10.62 -1.33
C LYS A 193 10.57 10.42 -0.67
N ASN A 194 10.65 9.74 0.47
CA ASN A 194 11.87 9.70 1.30
C ASN A 194 13.04 8.89 0.69
N GLY A 195 12.85 8.20 -0.44
CA GLY A 195 13.91 7.47 -1.16
C GLY A 195 14.52 8.19 -2.36
N VAL A 196 14.13 9.45 -2.64
CA VAL A 196 14.43 10.09 -3.92
C VAL A 196 15.67 10.99 -3.85
N LYS A 197 16.74 10.58 -4.54
CA LYS A 197 17.76 11.52 -5.05
C LYS A 197 17.16 12.29 -6.23
N SER A 198 17.57 13.55 -6.45
CA SER A 198 17.08 14.37 -7.56
C SER A 198 17.06 13.58 -8.89
N GLY A 199 15.90 13.52 -9.55
CA GLY A 199 15.69 12.76 -10.79
C GLY A 199 15.34 11.27 -10.63
N SER A 200 15.20 10.76 -9.40
CA SER A 200 14.76 9.36 -9.16
C SER A 200 13.24 9.24 -9.03
N PRO A 201 12.65 8.11 -9.43
CA PRO A 201 11.23 7.88 -9.27
C PRO A 201 10.85 7.69 -7.79
N TYR A 202 9.66 8.15 -7.42
CA TYR A 202 9.08 7.92 -6.11
C TYR A 202 8.70 6.44 -5.96
N SER A 203 8.73 5.90 -4.74
CA SER A 203 8.50 4.47 -4.55
C SER A 203 8.01 4.10 -3.16
N LEU A 204 7.10 3.14 -3.10
CA LEU A 204 6.86 2.30 -1.93
C LEU A 204 7.57 0.96 -2.15
N ARG A 205 8.77 0.87 -1.60
CA ARG A 205 9.60 -0.32 -1.60
C ARG A 205 10.41 -0.28 -0.31
N GLY A 206 10.55 -1.41 0.37
CA GLY A 206 11.43 -1.54 1.52
C GLY A 206 12.90 -1.35 1.13
N SER A 207 13.81 -2.19 1.64
CA SER A 207 15.24 -2.05 1.35
C SER A 207 15.67 -2.39 -0.10
N GLY A 208 14.73 -2.67 -1.00
CA GLY A 208 14.98 -3.10 -2.38
C GLY A 208 15.43 -1.97 -3.31
N THR A 209 16.11 -2.33 -4.41
CA THR A 209 16.46 -1.41 -5.50
C THR A 209 16.08 -2.00 -6.86
N GLY A 210 15.76 -1.13 -7.83
CA GLY A 210 15.38 -1.52 -9.20
C GLY A 210 13.88 -1.39 -9.50
N GLU A 211 13.45 -2.00 -10.59
CA GLU A 211 12.07 -1.95 -11.08
C GLU A 211 11.13 -2.85 -10.27
N CYS A 212 9.82 -2.58 -10.28
CA CYS A 212 8.80 -3.40 -9.62
C CYS A 212 8.46 -4.68 -10.40
N SER A 213 9.47 -5.40 -10.86
CA SER A 213 9.31 -6.58 -11.71
C SER A 213 8.92 -7.85 -10.94
N GLY A 214 9.16 -7.89 -9.63
CA GLY A 214 8.98 -9.09 -8.83
C GLY A 214 9.91 -10.24 -9.22
N THR A 215 11.01 -10.02 -9.97
CA THR A 215 11.94 -11.11 -10.32
C THR A 215 12.71 -11.68 -9.11
N SER A 216 12.72 -10.94 -8.00
CA SER A 216 13.25 -11.36 -6.71
C SER A 216 12.24 -11.02 -5.61
N ILE A 217 12.22 -11.85 -4.58
CA ILE A 217 11.35 -11.70 -3.42
C ILE A 217 11.76 -10.50 -2.54
N ASP A 218 13.06 -10.24 -2.43
CA ASP A 218 13.60 -9.28 -1.45
C ASP A 218 13.68 -7.83 -1.95
N SER A 219 13.67 -7.61 -3.27
CA SER A 219 14.12 -6.32 -3.81
C SER A 219 13.31 -5.72 -4.94
N ARG A 220 12.29 -6.42 -5.47
CA ARG A 220 11.54 -5.96 -6.66
C ARG A 220 10.02 -6.06 -6.55
N VAL A 221 9.52 -6.24 -5.34
CA VAL A 221 8.10 -6.12 -5.00
C VAL A 221 7.86 -4.70 -4.48
N CYS A 222 7.21 -3.85 -5.28
CA CYS A 222 7.02 -2.45 -4.95
C CYS A 222 5.86 -1.80 -5.70
N GLY A 223 5.48 -0.59 -5.29
CA GLY A 223 4.76 0.39 -6.11
C GLY A 223 5.70 1.53 -6.50
N LEU A 224 5.86 1.78 -7.80
CA LEU A 224 6.70 2.87 -8.32
C LEU A 224 5.83 3.99 -8.87
N TYR A 225 6.23 5.25 -8.64
CA TYR A 225 5.55 6.43 -9.15
C TYR A 225 6.57 7.35 -9.81
N ASN A 226 6.67 7.26 -11.12
CA ASN A 226 7.49 8.15 -11.92
C ASN A 226 6.80 9.50 -11.99
N THR A 227 7.52 10.57 -11.68
CA THR A 227 7.05 11.91 -12.00
C THR A 227 7.01 12.05 -13.51
N VAL A 228 5.83 12.32 -14.06
CA VAL A 228 5.72 12.82 -15.43
C VAL A 228 6.35 14.21 -15.41
N ALA A 229 7.36 14.41 -16.25
CA ALA A 229 7.97 15.72 -16.47
C ALA A 229 6.96 16.69 -17.12
#